data_AF-A0A7X9DHJ8-F1
#
_entry.id   AF-A0A7X9DHJ8-F1
#
_cell.length_a   1.000
_cell.length_b   1.000
_cell.length_c   1.000
_cell.angle_alpha   90.00
_cell.angle_beta   90.00
_cell.angle_gamma   90.00
#
_symmetry.space_group_name_H-M   'P 1'
#
loop_
_entity.id
_entity.type
_entity.pdbx_description
1 polymer ?
#
loop_
_entity_poly.entity_id
_entity_poly.type
_entity_poly.pdbx_seq_one_letter_code
_entity_poly.pdbx_strand_id
1 'polypeptide(L)' 'MKIVLGYCVEKEHSHDYYITLLPVGLVSIGTYLSQKGYDVTLANFSKKSPEQIVKEIKTIKPHII' A
#
# COMPACT_ATOMS: atom_id res chain seq x y z
N MET A 1 -5.29 8.69 -13.26
CA MET A 1 -5.04 7.24 -13.07
C MET A 1 -4.95 6.97 -11.58
N LYS A 2 -5.61 5.92 -11.08
CA LYS A 2 -5.61 5.55 -9.66
C LYS A 2 -4.53 4.52 -9.37
N ILE A 3 -3.69 4.77 -8.38
CA ILE A 3 -2.58 3.91 -7.99
C ILE A 3 -2.75 3.56 -6.51
N VAL A 4 -2.67 2.29 -6.17
CA VAL A 4 -2.56 1.84 -4.77
C VAL A 4 -1.10 1.49 -4.51
N LEU A 5 -0.54 2.00 -3.42
CA LEU A 5 0.74 1.55 -2.91
C LEU A 5 0.46 0.72 -1.65
N GLY A 6 0.50 -0.60 -1.82
CA GLY A 6 0.18 -1.57 -0.78
C GLY A 6 1.40 -1.95 0.06
N TYR A 7 1.26 -1.93 1.37
CA TYR A 7 2.20 -2.52 2.31
C TYR A 7 1.56 -3.70 3.03
N CYS A 8 2.23 -4.85 3.04
CA CYS A 8 1.78 -6.01 3.80
C CYS A 8 2.99 -6.65 4.49
N VAL A 9 2.99 -6.65 5.83
CA VAL A 9 3.92 -7.46 6.62
C VAL A 9 3.21 -8.66 7.21
N GLU A 10 3.80 -9.82 7.03
CA GLU A 10 3.34 -11.03 7.72
C GLU A 10 3.66 -10.98 9.20
N LYS A 11 2.85 -11.64 10.03
CA LYS A 11 3.00 -11.61 11.49
C LYS A 11 4.42 -12.04 11.93
N GLU A 12 5.01 -12.99 11.23
CA GLU A 12 6.35 -13.53 11.46
C GLU A 12 7.45 -12.47 11.30
N HIS A 13 7.19 -11.44 10.49
CA HIS A 13 8.13 -10.37 10.17
C HIS A 13 7.79 -9.03 10.83
N SER A 14 6.82 -9.02 11.76
CA SER A 14 6.35 -7.80 12.43
C SER A 14 7.42 -7.05 13.24
N HIS A 15 8.55 -7.69 13.54
CA HIS A 15 9.70 -7.10 14.25
C HIS A 15 10.92 -6.93 13.34
N ASP A 16 10.82 -7.30 12.06
CA ASP A 16 11.89 -7.06 11.10
C ASP A 16 11.92 -5.56 10.76
N TYR A 17 12.99 -4.89 11.18
CA TYR A 17 13.16 -3.45 11.00
C TYR A 17 13.15 -3.03 9.53
N TYR A 18 13.74 -3.84 8.64
CA TYR A 18 13.80 -3.52 7.22
C TYR A 18 12.42 -3.62 6.58
N ILE A 19 11.63 -4.63 6.95
CA ILE A 19 10.26 -4.80 6.44
C ILE A 19 9.32 -3.76 7.04
N THR A 20 9.46 -3.43 8.33
CA THR A 20 8.61 -2.44 9.01
C THR A 20 8.87 -1.00 8.58
N LEU A 21 10.02 -0.72 7.97
CA LEU A 21 10.35 0.59 7.39
C LEU A 21 9.94 0.79 5.93
N LEU A 22 9.58 -0.27 5.19
CA LEU A 22 9.10 -0.16 3.81
C LEU A 22 8.00 0.90 3.59
N PRO A 23 7.03 1.09 4.51
CA PRO A 23 6.03 2.16 4.37
C PRO A 23 6.63 3.56 4.19
N VAL A 24 7.81 3.84 4.74
CA VAL A 24 8.49 5.14 4.57
C VAL A 24 8.91 5.35 3.12
N GLY A 25 9.39 4.29 2.47
CA GLY A 25 9.68 4.30 1.03
C GLY A 25 8.42 4.52 0.20
N LEU A 26 7.31 3.86 0.56
CA LEU A 26 6.02 4.04 -0.13
C LEU A 26 5.48 5.47 0.00
N VAL A 27 5.69 6.14 1.13
CA VAL A 27 5.33 7.57 1.27
C VAL A 27 6.09 8.42 0.26
N SER A 28 7.39 8.19 0.09
CA SER A 28 8.22 8.94 -0.87
C SER A 28 7.75 8.72 -2.31
N ILE A 29 7.45 7.47 -2.68
CA ILE A 29 6.87 7.13 -3.99
C ILE A 29 5.50 7.78 -4.17
N GLY A 30 4.66 7.72 -3.14
CA GLY A 30 3.32 8.31 -3.14
C GLY A 30 3.37 9.82 -3.37
N THR A 31 4.24 10.54 -2.64
CA THR A 31 4.45 11.98 -2.84
C THR A 31 4.86 12.31 -4.26
N TYR A 32 5.84 11.58 -4.81
CA TYR A 32 6.29 11.80 -6.19
C TYR A 32 5.16 11.59 -7.21
N LEU A 33 4.40 10.49 -7.09
CA LEU A 33 3.30 10.18 -7.99
C LEU A 33 2.13 11.18 -7.86
N SER A 34 1.81 11.60 -6.64
CA SER A 34 0.81 12.65 -6.42
C SER A 34 1.21 13.99 -7.04
N GLN A 35 2.49 14.38 -6.96
CA GLN A 35 3.02 15.57 -7.64
C GLN A 35 2.92 15.48 -9.17
N LYS A 36 2.91 14.28 -9.74
CA LYS A 36 2.65 14.04 -11.17
C LYS A 36 1.17 14.03 -11.54
N GLY A 37 0.27 14.27 -10.58
CA GLY A 37 -1.18 14.34 -10.81
C GLY A 37 -1.89 12.98 -10.77
N TYR A 38 -1.24 11.93 -10.25
CA TYR A 38 -1.89 10.64 -10.02
C TYR A 38 -2.71 10.65 -8.73
N ASP A 39 -3.83 9.92 -8.75
CA ASP A 39 -4.65 9.66 -7.57
C ASP A 39 -4.04 8.46 -6.83
N VAL A 40 -3.32 8.72 -5.74
CA VAL A 40 -2.54 7.71 -5.02
C VAL A 40 -3.19 7.39 -3.68
N THR A 41 -3.41 6.10 -3.42
CA THR A 41 -3.85 5.58 -2.13
C THR A 41 -2.72 4.80 -1.48
N LEU A 42 -2.29 5.20 -0.28
CA LEU A 42 -1.41 4.39 0.57
C LEU A 42 -2.27 3.41 1.39
N ALA A 43 -1.99 2.11 1.29
CA ALA A 43 -2.79 1.08 1.96
C ALA A 43 -1.92 0.14 2.80
N ASN A 44 -2.19 0.05 4.09
CA ASN A 44 -1.59 -0.94 4.98
C ASN A 44 -2.50 -2.16 5.11
N PHE A 45 -2.04 -3.30 4.60
CA PHE A 45 -2.72 -4.58 4.55
C PHE A 45 -2.21 -5.60 5.58
N SER A 46 -1.23 -5.24 6.40
CA SER A 46 -0.51 -6.15 7.32
C SER A 46 -1.37 -6.85 8.39
N LYS A 47 -2.62 -6.42 8.58
CA LYS A 47 -3.58 -7.02 9.53
C LYS A 47 -4.87 -7.45 8.83
N LYS A 48 -4.85 -7.56 7.51
CA LYS A 48 -6.04 -7.86 6.70
C LYS A 48 -5.91 -9.24 6.08
N SER A 49 -7.01 -9.97 6.05
CA SER A 49 -7.09 -11.23 5.30
C SER A 49 -7.07 -10.94 3.79
N PRO A 50 -6.69 -11.91 2.95
CA PRO A 50 -6.75 -11.76 1.49
C PRO A 50 -8.11 -11.28 0.99
N GLU A 51 -9.22 -11.76 1.57
CA GLU A 51 -10.58 -11.37 1.18
C GLU A 51 -10.85 -9.90 1.52
N GLN A 52 -10.37 -9.41 2.65
CA GLN A 52 -10.47 -8.01 3.06
C GLN A 52 -9.66 -7.10 2.11
N ILE A 53 -8.45 -7.51 1.75
CA ILE A 53 -7.58 -6.78 0.80
C ILE A 53 -8.26 -6.71 -0.57
N VAL A 54 -8.75 -7.84 -1.09
CA VAL A 54 -9.46 -7.89 -2.38
C VAL A 54 -10.72 -7.02 -2.36
N LYS A 55 -11.48 -7.03 -1.27
CA LYS A 55 -12.67 -6.18 -1.12
C LYS A 55 -12.31 -4.70 -1.21
N GLU A 56 -11.26 -4.27 -0.51
CA GLU A 56 -10.80 -2.88 -0.55
C GLU A 56 -10.30 -2.46 -1.93
N ILE A 57 -9.50 -3.31 -2.59
CA ILE A 57 -9.04 -3.09 -3.96
C ILE A 57 -10.24 -2.91 -4.90
N LYS A 58 -11.27 -3.76 -4.78
CA LYS A 58 -12.50 -3.65 -5.58
C LYS A 58 -13.30 -2.37 -5.29
N THR A 59 -13.23 -1.83 -4.08
CA THR A 59 -13.84 -0.54 -3.73
C THR A 59 -13.06 0.64 -4.29
N ILE A 60 -11.73 0.62 -4.17
CA ILE A 60 -10.85 1.69 -4.66
C ILE A 60 -10.86 1.76 -6.20
N LYS A 61 -10.96 0.59 -6.85
CA LYS A 61 -10.85 0.41 -8.31
C LYS A 61 -9.57 1.06 -8.88
N PRO A 62 -8.39 0.67 -8.38
CA PRO A 62 -7.13 1.18 -8.89
C PRO A 62 -6.87 0.67 -10.32
N HIS A 63 -6.08 1.44 -11.06
CA HIS A 63 -5.56 1.04 -12.37
C HIS A 63 -4.25 0.26 -12.21
N ILE A 64 -3.48 0.59 -11.16
CA ILE A 64 -2.20 -0.04 -10.79
C ILE A 64 -2.20 -0.27 -9.28
N ILE A 65 -1.68 -1.42 -8.86
CA ILE A 65 -1.43 -1.80 -7.47
C ILE A 65 0.03 -2.21 -7.35
#